data_AF-A0A7C5VH30-F1
#
_entry.id   AF-A0A7C5VH30-F1
#
_cell.length_a   1.000
_cell.length_b   1.000
_cell.length_c   1.000
_cell.angle_alpha   90.00
_cell.angle_beta   90.00
_cell.angle_gamma   90.00
#
_symmetry.space_group_name_H-M   'P 1'
#
loop_
_entity.id
_entity.type
_entity.pdbx_description
1 polymer ?
#
loop_
_entity_poly.entity_id
_entity_poly.type
_entity_poly.pdbx_seq_one_letter_code
_entity_poly.pdbx_strand_id
1 'polypeptide(L)'
;PVLCPLHLHAAAWEKPLAKEEVLCLEALGELREKDGLYFTPKRRPHRDLSLRGLGTTFTLRGPEGEVLGYLDERQAYWEAHPGAVYLHGGESYLVRNIDPQRREVWLLPALEDYYTEPRAETDLEVVQGEPVGHGVWVGKVVLRERVVAYVKKRFFTGSVLEEVPLFLPEITFPTEALWFHPPEVVPPHQIPGGIHALEHALIGLLPLFVLAERQDIGGLSYPFYPRPLPSGQGAVIFIYDGYPGGVGYARAAARRFPEWMRATLELLKRCPCEEGCPRCVLSPKCGNGNQYLDKKAALLLAANLTLSLPRRALH
;
A
#
# COMPACT_ATOMS: atom_id res chain seq x y z
N PRO A 1 -15.00 6.93 6.14
CA PRO A 1 -14.60 8.11 6.93
C PRO A 1 -13.85 7.67 8.19
N VAL A 2 -12.61 7.18 8.04
CA VAL A 2 -11.86 6.62 9.18
C VAL A 2 -11.10 7.70 9.97
N LEU A 3 -10.60 8.73 9.27
CA LEU A 3 -9.82 9.81 9.89
C LEU A 3 -10.68 10.89 10.56
N CYS A 4 -11.74 11.34 9.88
CA CYS A 4 -12.56 12.46 10.37
C CYS A 4 -13.15 12.21 11.77
N PRO A 5 -13.74 11.04 12.11
CA PRO A 5 -14.25 10.79 13.46
C PRO A 5 -13.17 10.87 14.54
N LEU A 6 -11.96 10.36 14.27
CA LEU A 6 -10.85 10.40 15.22
C LEU A 6 -10.41 11.85 15.49
N HIS A 7 -10.26 12.65 14.44
CA HIS A 7 -9.95 14.08 14.57
C HIS A 7 -11.09 14.88 15.20
N LEU A 8 -12.34 14.50 14.94
CA LEU A 8 -13.52 15.13 15.52
C LEU A 8 -13.52 15.00 17.05
N HIS A 9 -13.14 13.84 17.59
CA HIS A 9 -12.97 13.66 19.02
C HIS A 9 -11.86 14.55 19.61
N ALA A 10 -10.76 14.77 18.88
CA ALA A 10 -9.68 15.66 19.33
C ALA A 10 -10.13 17.12 19.31
N ALA A 11 -10.79 17.57 18.24
CA ALA A 11 -11.34 18.92 18.14
C ALA A 11 -12.37 19.20 19.25
N ALA A 12 -13.32 18.27 19.46
CA ALA A 12 -14.33 18.38 20.52
C ALA A 12 -13.75 18.28 21.95
N TRP A 13 -12.51 17.80 22.11
CA TRP A 13 -11.78 17.82 23.37
C TRP A 13 -11.16 19.19 23.65
N GLU A 14 -10.61 19.82 22.62
CA GLU A 14 -10.00 21.15 22.68
C GLU A 14 -11.05 22.24 22.89
N LYS A 15 -12.18 22.14 22.16
CA LYS A 15 -13.31 23.06 22.27
C LYS A 15 -14.61 22.36 21.87
N PRO A 16 -15.72 22.55 22.62
CA PRO A 16 -17.03 22.03 22.20
C PRO A 16 -17.41 22.56 20.82
N LEU A 17 -17.94 21.68 19.96
CA LEU A 17 -18.23 21.99 18.56
C LEU A 17 -19.71 22.31 18.34
N ALA A 18 -20.01 23.33 17.55
CA ALA A 18 -21.33 23.54 16.99
C ALA A 18 -21.57 22.55 15.83
N LYS A 19 -22.84 22.25 15.53
CA LYS A 19 -23.19 21.30 14.46
C LYS A 19 -22.64 21.74 13.09
N GLU A 20 -22.62 23.05 12.85
CA GLU A 20 -22.19 23.66 11.60
C GLU A 20 -20.67 23.58 11.39
N GLU A 21 -19.91 23.38 12.47
CA GLU A 21 -18.45 23.20 12.44
C GLU A 21 -18.05 21.75 12.08
N VAL A 22 -19.00 20.80 12.10
CA VAL A 22 -18.73 19.38 11.88
C VAL A 22 -18.80 19.01 10.40
N LEU A 23 -17.64 18.73 9.82
CA LEU A 23 -17.50 18.37 8.40
C LEU A 23 -17.98 16.94 8.07
N CYS A 24 -17.90 16.00 9.02
CA CYS A 24 -18.37 14.63 8.88
C CYS A 24 -19.60 14.40 9.77
N LEU A 25 -20.76 14.80 9.28
CA LEU A 25 -22.03 14.70 10.01
C LEU A 25 -22.38 13.25 10.37
N GLU A 26 -21.95 12.28 9.58
CA GLU A 26 -22.12 10.85 9.85
C GLU A 26 -21.43 10.40 11.16
N ALA A 27 -20.41 11.13 11.62
CA ALA A 27 -19.65 10.84 12.82
C ALA A 27 -20.18 11.57 14.07
N LEU A 28 -21.19 12.42 13.94
CA LEU A 28 -21.79 13.15 15.08
C LEU A 28 -22.30 12.23 16.18
N GLY A 29 -22.80 11.04 15.81
CA GLY A 29 -23.29 10.04 16.76
C GLY A 29 -22.22 9.49 17.70
N GLU A 30 -20.94 9.73 17.44
CA GLU A 30 -19.82 9.36 18.32
C GLU A 30 -19.57 10.39 19.43
N LEU A 31 -20.12 11.61 19.29
CA LEU A 31 -20.05 12.68 20.28
C LEU A 31 -21.30 12.71 21.17
N ARG A 32 -21.19 13.44 22.29
CA ARG A 32 -22.33 13.72 23.18
C ARG A 32 -22.82 15.14 22.94
N GLU A 33 -24.10 15.26 22.59
CA GLU A 33 -24.75 16.55 22.48
C GLU A 33 -25.19 17.07 23.86
N LYS A 34 -24.93 18.35 24.12
CA LYS A 34 -25.47 19.10 25.26
C LYS A 34 -25.61 20.56 24.87
N ASP A 35 -26.82 21.11 25.05
CA ASP A 35 -27.14 22.52 24.78
C ASP A 35 -26.77 22.99 23.36
N GLY A 36 -26.95 22.11 22.35
CA GLY A 36 -26.61 22.40 20.95
C GLY A 36 -25.11 22.32 20.61
N LEU A 37 -24.27 21.94 21.58
CA LEU A 37 -22.84 21.72 21.40
C LEU A 37 -22.49 20.25 21.53
N TYR A 38 -21.48 19.82 20.80
CA TYR A 38 -20.98 18.45 20.79
C TYR A 38 -19.66 18.33 21.55
N PHE A 39 -19.62 17.34 22.44
CA PHE A 39 -18.50 17.05 23.33
C PHE A 39 -17.97 15.64 23.08
N THR A 40 -16.66 15.46 23.17
CA THR A 40 -16.09 14.12 23.15
C THR A 40 -16.35 13.39 24.48
N PRO A 41 -16.78 12.11 24.48
CA PRO A 41 -16.76 11.28 25.67
C PRO A 41 -15.33 10.80 26.03
N LYS A 42 -14.35 10.98 25.14
CA LYS A 42 -12.98 10.48 25.32
C LYS A 42 -12.15 11.45 26.15
N ARG A 43 -11.42 10.93 27.14
CA ARG A 43 -10.56 11.74 28.02
C ARG A 43 -9.26 12.22 27.37
N ARG A 44 -8.68 11.42 26.47
CA ARG A 44 -7.39 11.72 25.79
C ARG A 44 -7.41 11.23 24.33
N PRO A 45 -8.30 11.77 23.48
CA PRO A 45 -8.47 11.28 22.10
C PRO A 45 -7.23 11.42 21.23
N HIS A 46 -6.35 12.39 21.51
CA HIS A 46 -5.08 12.57 20.81
C HIS A 46 -4.14 11.35 20.91
N ARG A 47 -4.31 10.46 21.91
CA ARG A 47 -3.49 9.24 22.03
C ARG A 47 -3.94 8.12 21.09
N ASP A 48 -5.17 8.21 20.58
CA ASP A 48 -5.71 7.26 19.61
C ASP A 48 -5.32 7.62 18.17
N LEU A 49 -4.67 8.78 17.98
CA LEU A 49 -4.28 9.33 16.68
C LEU A 49 -2.79 9.17 16.46
N SER A 50 -2.43 8.45 15.40
CA SER A 50 -1.10 8.58 14.78
C SER A 50 -1.25 9.43 13.53
N LEU A 51 -0.49 10.52 13.42
CA LEU A 51 -0.53 11.39 12.25
C LEU A 51 0.23 10.80 11.06
N ARG A 52 1.23 9.96 11.31
CA ARG A 52 2.10 9.35 10.29
C ARG A 52 2.57 7.97 10.73
N GLY A 53 2.72 7.07 9.76
CA GLY A 53 3.32 5.75 9.96
C GLY A 53 2.49 4.79 10.80
N LEU A 54 3.05 3.59 10.97
CA LEU A 54 2.42 2.47 11.66
C LEU A 54 2.74 2.46 13.16
N GLY A 55 2.28 3.48 13.90
CA GLY A 55 2.23 3.52 15.37
C GLY A 55 3.56 3.35 16.13
N THR A 56 4.20 2.19 16.03
CA THR A 56 5.52 1.88 16.56
C THR A 56 6.62 2.59 15.78
N THR A 57 7.49 3.31 16.50
CA THR A 57 8.63 4.02 15.94
C THR A 57 9.95 3.41 16.41
N PHE A 58 10.93 3.38 15.51
CA PHE A 58 12.31 2.99 15.73
C PHE A 58 13.21 4.23 15.70
N THR A 59 14.16 4.30 16.63
CA THR A 59 15.17 5.37 16.68
C THR A 59 16.39 4.96 15.88
N LEU A 60 16.79 5.78 14.90
CA LEU A 60 18.05 5.62 14.18
C LEU A 60 19.19 6.19 15.02
N ARG A 61 20.15 5.35 15.36
CA ARG A 61 21.37 5.73 16.09
C ARG A 61 22.58 5.70 15.18
N GLY A 62 23.36 6.77 15.21
CA GLY A 62 24.65 6.83 14.54
C GLY A 62 25.75 6.08 15.30
N PRO A 63 26.98 6.09 14.76
CA PRO A 63 28.11 5.35 15.32
C PRO A 63 28.51 5.81 16.73
N GLU A 64 28.26 7.06 17.10
CA GLU A 64 28.56 7.61 18.43
C GLU A 64 27.35 7.52 19.38
N GLY A 65 26.24 6.94 18.92
CA GLY A 65 24.99 6.78 19.67
C GLY A 65 24.06 7.98 19.60
N GLU A 66 24.44 9.01 18.84
CA GLU A 66 23.62 10.16 18.51
C GLU A 66 22.35 9.75 17.75
N VAL A 67 21.28 10.51 17.93
CA VAL A 67 19.99 10.25 17.26
C VAL A 67 20.00 10.94 15.90
N LEU A 68 19.93 10.15 14.84
CA LEU A 68 19.87 10.64 13.46
C LEU A 68 18.43 10.84 12.97
N GLY A 69 17.48 10.08 13.52
CA GLY A 69 16.08 10.23 13.15
C GLY A 69 15.19 9.10 13.66
N TYR A 70 14.01 9.00 13.06
CA TYR A 70 13.00 8.02 13.42
C TYR A 70 12.38 7.42 12.16
N LEU A 71 12.05 6.13 12.23
CA LEU A 71 11.30 5.39 11.21
C LEU A 71 10.11 4.71 11.87
N ASP A 72 9.01 4.52 11.15
CA ASP A 72 7.99 3.56 11.62
C ASP A 72 8.47 2.11 11.48
N GLU A 73 7.77 1.17 12.12
CA GLU A 73 8.16 -0.25 12.12
C GLU A 73 8.29 -0.87 10.72
N ARG A 74 7.39 -0.55 9.78
CA ARG A 74 7.45 -1.07 8.42
C ARG A 74 8.61 -0.45 7.65
N GLN A 75 8.82 0.86 7.79
CA GLN A 75 9.98 1.53 7.21
C GLN A 75 11.30 0.97 7.78
N ALA A 76 11.36 0.71 9.08
CA ALA A 76 12.54 0.13 9.72
C ALA A 76 12.87 -1.25 9.13
N TYR A 77 11.89 -2.13 8.93
CA TYR A 77 12.14 -3.43 8.30
C TYR A 77 12.42 -3.34 6.79
N TRP A 78 11.86 -2.35 6.10
CA TRP A 78 12.00 -2.21 4.65
C TRP A 78 13.29 -1.50 4.23
N GLU A 79 13.62 -0.37 4.87
CA GLU A 79 14.73 0.52 4.49
C GLU A 79 15.94 0.35 5.41
N ALA A 80 15.72 -0.13 6.63
CA ALA A 80 16.70 -0.20 7.70
C ALA A 80 16.85 -1.63 8.29
N HIS A 81 16.69 -2.65 7.44
CA HIS A 81 16.99 -4.02 7.83
C HIS A 81 18.51 -4.21 8.04
N PRO A 82 18.95 -5.20 8.83
CA PRO A 82 20.37 -5.54 8.94
C PRO A 82 21.01 -5.76 7.55
N GLY A 83 22.16 -5.12 7.33
CA GLY A 83 22.88 -5.15 6.06
C GLY A 83 22.38 -4.17 4.99
N ALA A 84 21.32 -3.41 5.25
CA ALA A 84 20.85 -2.36 4.32
C ALA A 84 21.87 -1.23 4.18
N VAL A 85 21.95 -0.65 2.99
CA VAL A 85 22.58 0.65 2.76
C VAL A 85 21.49 1.71 2.87
N TYR A 86 21.53 2.46 3.97
CA TYR A 86 20.58 3.52 4.29
C TYR A 86 21.18 4.89 3.97
N LEU A 87 20.40 5.76 3.32
CA LEU A 87 20.82 7.12 2.99
C LEU A 87 20.15 8.12 3.95
N HIS A 88 20.96 8.93 4.62
CA HIS A 88 20.47 9.96 5.54
C HIS A 88 21.17 11.30 5.25
N GLY A 89 20.40 12.29 4.78
CA GLY A 89 20.96 13.62 4.48
C GLY A 89 22.02 13.63 3.36
N GLY A 90 22.02 12.63 2.48
CA GLY A 90 23.04 12.45 1.43
C GLY A 90 24.23 11.59 1.84
N GLU A 91 24.37 11.29 3.13
CA GLU A 91 25.40 10.41 3.66
C GLU A 91 24.92 8.96 3.66
N SER A 92 25.83 8.03 3.37
CA SER A 92 25.54 6.59 3.30
C SER A 92 25.92 5.89 4.61
N TYR A 93 25.03 5.02 5.07
CA TYR A 93 25.21 4.22 6.27
C TYR A 93 24.91 2.75 5.98
N LEU A 94 25.71 1.85 6.55
CA LEU A 94 25.41 0.44 6.63
C LEU A 94 24.63 0.20 7.92
N VAL A 95 23.48 -0.45 7.79
CA VAL A 95 22.70 -0.86 8.95
C VAL A 95 23.35 -2.08 9.59
N ARG A 96 23.91 -1.88 10.79
CA ARG A 96 24.56 -2.94 11.56
C ARG A 96 23.55 -3.94 12.09
N ASN A 97 22.53 -3.44 12.76
CA ASN A 97 21.48 -4.26 13.37
C ASN A 97 20.24 -3.43 13.68
N ILE A 98 19.13 -4.14 13.79
CA ILE A 98 17.86 -3.65 14.35
C ILE A 98 17.60 -4.41 15.65
N ASP A 99 17.19 -3.69 16.69
CA ASP A 99 16.74 -4.24 17.96
C ASP A 99 15.23 -3.95 18.10
N PRO A 100 14.35 -4.94 17.82
CA PRO A 100 12.91 -4.75 17.94
C PRO A 100 12.42 -4.51 19.38
N GLN A 101 13.15 -4.99 20.39
CA GLN A 101 12.75 -4.83 21.79
C GLN A 101 13.05 -3.40 22.27
N ARG A 102 14.24 -2.90 21.94
CA ARG A 102 14.64 -1.51 22.26
C ARG A 102 14.07 -0.49 21.28
N ARG A 103 13.63 -0.95 20.10
CA ARG A 103 13.19 -0.13 18.96
C ARG A 103 14.30 0.80 18.48
N GLU A 104 15.49 0.24 18.29
CA GLU A 104 16.69 0.96 17.87
C GLU A 104 17.28 0.33 16.62
N VAL A 105 17.71 1.16 15.67
CA VAL A 105 18.49 0.75 14.49
C VAL A 105 19.85 1.40 14.61
N TRP A 106 20.92 0.62 14.52
CA TRP A 106 22.29 1.11 14.60
C TRP A 106 22.92 1.21 13.23
N LEU A 107 23.43 2.40 12.94
CA LEU A 107 24.02 2.78 11.67
C LEU A 107 25.54 2.92 11.82
N LEU A 108 26.27 2.44 10.82
CA LEU A 108 27.71 2.65 10.67
C LEU A 108 27.97 3.43 9.37
N PRO A 109 28.95 4.34 9.32
CA PRO A 109 29.31 5.00 8.07
C PRO A 109 29.65 3.98 6.98
N ALA A 110 29.16 4.22 5.76
CA ALA A 110 29.37 3.35 4.61
C ALA A 110 29.96 4.12 3.42
N LEU A 111 30.85 3.45 2.68
CA LEU A 111 31.43 3.92 1.42
C LEU A 111 31.30 2.81 0.36
N GLU A 112 30.12 2.19 0.31
CA GLU A 112 29.84 1.06 -0.58
C GLU A 112 29.58 1.54 -2.01
N ASP A 113 29.98 0.73 -3.00
CA ASP A 113 29.72 0.96 -4.42
C ASP A 113 28.41 0.28 -4.91
N TYR A 114 27.57 -0.13 -3.96
CA TYR A 114 26.30 -0.79 -4.17
C TYR A 114 25.19 -0.18 -3.31
N TYR A 115 23.94 -0.43 -3.72
CA TYR A 115 22.74 -0.18 -2.93
C TYR A 115 22.02 -1.48 -2.62
N THR A 116 21.14 -1.46 -1.62
CA THR A 116 20.32 -2.61 -1.24
C THR A 116 18.88 -2.42 -1.66
N GLU A 117 18.24 -3.49 -2.12
CA GLU A 117 16.81 -3.53 -2.44
C GLU A 117 16.16 -4.70 -1.68
N PRO A 118 15.14 -4.46 -0.85
CA PRO A 118 14.51 -5.53 -0.08
C PRO A 118 13.68 -6.46 -0.97
N ARG A 119 13.50 -7.69 -0.47
CA ARG A 119 12.57 -8.70 -0.96
C ARG A 119 11.55 -8.94 0.13
N ALA A 120 10.28 -8.83 -0.23
CA ALA A 120 9.20 -8.96 0.73
C ALA A 120 8.10 -9.86 0.20
N GLU A 121 7.54 -10.63 1.12
CA GLU A 121 6.36 -11.44 0.90
C GLU A 121 5.16 -10.72 1.53
N THR A 122 4.06 -10.70 0.79
CA THR A 122 2.79 -10.15 1.26
C THR A 122 1.72 -11.21 1.10
N ASP A 123 1.02 -11.52 2.19
CA ASP A 123 -0.18 -12.34 2.20
C ASP A 123 -1.38 -11.49 2.59
N LEU A 124 -2.52 -11.76 1.95
CA LEU A 124 -3.79 -11.08 2.22
C LEU A 124 -4.88 -12.11 2.50
N GLU A 125 -5.58 -11.93 3.61
CA GLU A 125 -6.72 -12.75 3.98
C GLU A 125 -8.01 -11.92 3.99
N VAL A 126 -9.01 -12.35 3.22
CA VAL A 126 -10.34 -11.71 3.22
C VAL A 126 -11.13 -12.14 4.45
N VAL A 127 -11.54 -11.16 5.26
CA VAL A 127 -12.37 -11.37 6.46
C VAL A 127 -13.84 -11.21 6.13
N GLN A 128 -14.19 -10.17 5.38
CA GLN A 128 -15.56 -9.86 4.98
C GLN A 128 -15.54 -9.09 3.66
N GLY A 129 -16.51 -9.37 2.79
CA GLY A 129 -16.65 -8.67 1.51
C GLY A 129 -18.09 -8.52 1.07
N GLU A 130 -18.35 -7.45 0.32
CA GLU A 130 -19.63 -7.19 -0.33
C GLU A 130 -19.43 -6.79 -1.81
N PRO A 131 -20.34 -7.19 -2.72
CA PRO A 131 -20.28 -6.75 -4.09
C PRO A 131 -20.73 -5.29 -4.19
N VAL A 132 -19.99 -4.48 -4.95
CA VAL A 132 -20.28 -3.05 -5.14
C VAL A 132 -20.62 -2.68 -6.59
N GLY A 133 -20.71 -3.69 -7.46
CA GLY A 133 -21.02 -3.56 -8.88
C GLY A 133 -19.84 -3.88 -9.79
N HIS A 134 -20.11 -4.14 -11.07
CA HIS A 134 -19.08 -4.38 -12.10
C HIS A 134 -18.12 -5.54 -11.82
N GLY A 135 -18.55 -6.54 -11.04
CA GLY A 135 -17.69 -7.66 -10.62
C GLY A 135 -16.65 -7.29 -9.56
N VAL A 136 -16.72 -6.07 -9.01
CA VAL A 136 -15.86 -5.59 -7.94
C VAL A 136 -16.48 -5.90 -6.60
N TRP A 137 -15.64 -6.33 -5.68
CA TRP A 137 -15.94 -6.54 -4.28
C TRP A 137 -15.08 -5.63 -3.43
N VAL A 138 -15.60 -5.25 -2.27
CA VAL A 138 -14.86 -4.45 -1.28
C VAL A 138 -15.12 -5.00 0.11
N GLY A 139 -14.13 -4.91 0.99
CA GLY A 139 -14.35 -5.19 2.39
C GLY A 139 -13.06 -5.30 3.20
N LYS A 140 -13.19 -5.92 4.36
CA LYS A 140 -12.14 -6.00 5.37
C LYS A 140 -11.22 -7.17 5.08
N VAL A 141 -9.93 -6.91 5.17
CA VAL A 141 -8.87 -7.88 4.96
C VAL A 141 -7.84 -7.78 6.08
N VAL A 142 -7.04 -8.82 6.26
CA VAL A 142 -5.84 -8.80 7.10
C VAL A 142 -4.63 -8.96 6.18
N LEU A 143 -3.73 -7.98 6.23
CA LEU A 143 -2.45 -8.01 5.53
C LEU A 143 -1.38 -8.54 6.45
N ARG A 144 -0.50 -9.38 5.90
CA ARG A 144 0.71 -9.90 6.55
C ARG A 144 1.88 -9.62 5.62
N GLU A 145 2.86 -8.87 6.09
CA GLU A 145 4.04 -8.51 5.32
C GLU A 145 5.31 -8.95 6.06
N ARG A 146 6.26 -9.51 5.33
CA ARG A 146 7.57 -9.88 5.87
C ARG A 146 8.65 -9.58 4.85
N VAL A 147 9.70 -8.88 5.30
CA VAL A 147 10.94 -8.74 4.52
C VAL A 147 11.77 -10.00 4.75
N VAL A 148 11.96 -10.78 3.69
CA VAL A 148 12.54 -12.14 3.74
C VAL A 148 13.96 -12.21 3.19
N ALA A 149 14.38 -11.21 2.40
CA ALA A 149 15.73 -11.10 1.89
C ALA A 149 16.00 -9.66 1.45
N TYR A 150 17.23 -9.39 1.01
CA TYR A 150 17.56 -8.21 0.23
C TYR A 150 18.62 -8.56 -0.81
N VAL A 151 18.69 -7.78 -1.89
CA VAL A 151 19.73 -7.90 -2.91
C VAL A 151 20.67 -6.72 -2.87
N LYS A 152 21.97 -6.98 -3.02
CA LYS A 152 23.00 -5.95 -3.25
C LYS A 152 23.12 -5.72 -4.74
N LYS A 153 22.99 -4.47 -5.19
CA LYS A 153 23.09 -4.08 -6.60
C LYS A 153 24.11 -2.97 -6.79
N ARG A 154 25.01 -3.10 -7.77
CA ARG A 154 25.95 -2.01 -8.12
C ARG A 154 25.19 -0.77 -8.61
N PHE A 155 25.59 0.43 -8.19
CA PHE A 155 24.90 1.68 -8.55
C PHE A 155 24.75 1.91 -10.06
N PHE A 156 25.82 1.69 -10.83
CA PHE A 156 25.84 2.06 -12.25
C PHE A 156 25.30 0.97 -13.18
N THR A 157 25.60 -0.29 -12.88
CA THR A 157 25.23 -1.41 -13.74
C THR A 157 23.90 -2.05 -13.35
N GLY A 158 23.43 -1.84 -12.11
CA GLY A 158 22.26 -2.52 -11.56
C GLY A 158 22.46 -4.03 -11.38
N SER A 159 23.67 -4.55 -11.61
CA SER A 159 23.97 -5.97 -11.53
C SER A 159 23.83 -6.45 -10.09
N VAL A 160 23.09 -7.55 -9.91
CA VAL A 160 22.96 -8.22 -8.62
C VAL A 160 24.30 -8.85 -8.24
N LEU A 161 24.83 -8.45 -7.09
CA LEU A 161 26.06 -8.97 -6.51
C LEU A 161 25.79 -10.19 -5.64
N GLU A 162 24.76 -10.09 -4.82
CA GLU A 162 24.42 -11.05 -3.79
C GLU A 162 22.94 -10.90 -3.42
N GLU A 163 22.31 -12.01 -3.05
CA GLU A 163 21.02 -12.04 -2.37
C GLU A 163 21.21 -12.63 -0.98
N VAL A 164 20.79 -11.89 0.04
CA VAL A 164 21.03 -12.23 1.45
C VAL A 164 19.68 -12.46 2.13
N PRO A 165 19.43 -13.66 2.70
CA PRO A 165 18.20 -13.92 3.42
C PRO A 165 18.12 -13.14 4.74
N LEU A 166 16.91 -12.79 5.13
CA LEU A 166 16.59 -12.08 6.36
C LEU A 166 15.53 -12.84 7.15
N PHE A 167 15.62 -12.74 8.47
CA PHE A 167 14.65 -13.32 9.41
C PHE A 167 14.03 -12.21 10.24
N LEU A 168 13.31 -11.30 9.59
CA LEU A 168 12.63 -10.19 10.26
C LEU A 168 11.22 -10.59 10.71
N PRO A 169 10.70 -9.96 11.78
CA PRO A 169 9.32 -10.15 12.19
C PRO A 169 8.31 -9.84 11.08
N GLU A 170 7.19 -10.55 11.11
CA GLU A 170 6.03 -10.23 10.27
C GLU A 170 5.24 -9.06 10.85
N ILE A 171 4.82 -8.14 9.98
CA ILE A 171 3.89 -7.08 10.31
C ILE A 171 2.51 -7.51 9.85
N THR A 172 1.56 -7.51 10.78
CA THR A 172 0.18 -7.91 10.52
C THR A 172 -0.78 -6.82 10.94
N PHE A 173 -1.65 -6.37 10.02
CA PHE A 173 -2.65 -5.37 10.33
C PHE A 173 -3.95 -5.57 9.54
N PRO A 174 -5.12 -5.31 10.15
CA PRO A 174 -6.37 -5.24 9.42
C PRO A 174 -6.41 -3.99 8.55
N THR A 175 -7.01 -4.06 7.37
CA THR A 175 -7.27 -2.91 6.48
C THR A 175 -8.49 -3.19 5.59
N GLU A 176 -8.79 -2.29 4.66
CA GLU A 176 -9.78 -2.51 3.61
C GLU A 176 -9.11 -2.73 2.25
N ALA A 177 -9.72 -3.59 1.44
CA ALA A 177 -9.31 -3.84 0.07
C ALA A 177 -10.52 -3.90 -0.86
N LEU A 178 -10.29 -3.57 -2.12
CA LEU A 178 -11.14 -3.96 -3.23
C LEU A 178 -10.48 -5.13 -3.98
N TRP A 179 -11.30 -5.97 -4.58
CA TRP A 179 -10.79 -7.02 -5.47
C TRP A 179 -11.77 -7.34 -6.59
N PHE A 180 -11.22 -7.92 -7.65
CA PHE A 180 -11.95 -8.36 -8.82
C PHE A 180 -11.17 -9.48 -9.52
N HIS A 181 -11.87 -10.24 -10.36
CA HIS A 181 -11.31 -11.35 -11.12
C HIS A 181 -11.09 -10.91 -12.58
N PRO A 182 -9.84 -10.78 -13.05
CA PRO A 182 -9.56 -10.55 -14.46
C PRO A 182 -10.08 -11.73 -15.31
N PRO A 183 -10.55 -11.49 -16.53
CA PRO A 183 -11.05 -12.54 -17.41
C PRO A 183 -9.88 -13.40 -17.93
N GLU A 184 -10.12 -14.69 -18.13
CA GLU A 184 -9.13 -15.64 -18.66
C GLU A 184 -9.00 -15.52 -20.19
N VAL A 185 -8.47 -14.38 -20.65
CA VAL A 185 -8.31 -14.05 -22.08
C VAL A 185 -6.88 -14.18 -22.59
N VAL A 186 -5.96 -14.58 -21.72
CA VAL A 186 -4.55 -14.86 -22.04
C VAL A 186 -4.22 -16.31 -21.67
N PRO A 187 -3.23 -16.93 -22.33
CA PRO A 187 -2.76 -18.26 -21.96
C PRO A 187 -2.42 -18.37 -20.46
N PRO A 188 -2.66 -19.52 -19.81
CA PRO A 188 -2.43 -19.69 -18.37
C PRO A 188 -1.04 -19.29 -17.88
N HIS A 189 0.00 -19.53 -18.69
CA HIS A 189 1.39 -19.17 -18.35
C HIS A 189 1.66 -17.66 -18.35
N GLN A 190 0.82 -16.85 -19.03
CA GLN A 190 0.92 -15.38 -19.06
C GLN A 190 0.07 -14.72 -17.97
N ILE A 191 -0.85 -15.45 -17.34
CA ILE A 191 -1.74 -14.91 -16.29
C ILE A 191 -0.93 -14.26 -15.17
N PRO A 192 0.08 -14.91 -14.54
CA PRO A 192 0.80 -14.30 -13.42
C PRO A 192 1.44 -12.96 -13.76
N GLY A 193 2.15 -12.88 -14.89
CA GLY A 193 2.81 -11.64 -15.30
C GLY A 193 1.84 -10.56 -15.78
N GLY A 194 0.72 -10.96 -16.39
CA GLY A 194 -0.32 -10.04 -16.85
C GLY A 194 -1.08 -9.39 -15.70
N ILE A 195 -1.51 -10.17 -14.70
CA ILE A 195 -2.23 -9.64 -13.53
C ILE A 195 -1.31 -8.78 -12.64
N HIS A 196 -0.04 -9.15 -12.52
CA HIS A 196 0.96 -8.39 -11.77
C HIS A 196 1.25 -7.02 -12.43
N ALA A 197 1.45 -7.01 -13.76
CA ALA A 197 1.61 -5.76 -14.50
C ALA A 197 0.34 -4.89 -14.51
N LEU A 198 -0.85 -5.50 -14.55
CA LEU A 198 -2.11 -4.77 -14.43
C LEU A 198 -2.29 -4.18 -13.03
N GLU A 199 -1.99 -4.93 -11.98
CA GLU A 199 -2.02 -4.47 -10.58
C GLU A 199 -1.11 -3.24 -10.40
N HIS A 200 0.13 -3.29 -10.90
CA HIS A 200 1.04 -2.15 -10.87
C HIS A 200 0.49 -0.91 -11.60
N ALA A 201 -0.09 -1.09 -12.79
CA ALA A 201 -0.67 0.01 -13.55
C ALA A 201 -1.87 0.63 -12.81
N LEU A 202 -2.69 -0.21 -12.17
CA LEU A 202 -3.83 0.22 -11.36
C LEU A 202 -3.37 1.05 -10.16
N ILE A 203 -2.51 0.51 -9.29
CA ILE A 203 -2.05 1.25 -8.10
C ILE A 203 -1.26 2.51 -8.46
N GLY A 204 -0.54 2.49 -9.59
CA GLY A 204 0.21 3.63 -10.08
C GLY A 204 -0.69 4.80 -10.51
N LEU A 205 -1.88 4.49 -11.05
CA LEU A 205 -2.82 5.50 -11.54
C LEU A 205 -3.89 5.89 -10.51
N LEU A 206 -4.14 5.04 -9.51
CA LEU A 206 -5.19 5.24 -8.52
C LEU A 206 -5.15 6.60 -7.79
N PRO A 207 -3.98 7.20 -7.44
CA PRO A 207 -3.91 8.53 -6.83
C PRO A 207 -4.75 9.62 -7.54
N LEU A 208 -4.87 9.56 -8.87
CA LEU A 208 -5.68 10.51 -9.65
C LEU A 208 -7.19 10.40 -9.40
N PHE A 209 -7.64 9.31 -8.77
CA PHE A 209 -9.05 9.02 -8.54
C PHE A 209 -9.49 9.21 -7.09
N VAL A 210 -8.58 9.08 -6.13
CA VAL A 210 -8.93 9.01 -4.69
C VAL A 210 -8.13 9.97 -3.78
N LEU A 211 -7.38 10.94 -4.34
CA LEU A 211 -6.56 11.90 -3.58
C LEU A 211 -5.67 11.22 -2.52
N ALA A 212 -5.08 10.09 -2.90
CA ALA A 212 -4.12 9.35 -2.09
C ALA A 212 -2.70 9.66 -2.54
N GLU A 213 -1.71 9.50 -1.67
CA GLU A 213 -0.34 9.38 -2.12
C GLU A 213 -0.07 7.98 -2.67
N ARG A 214 0.93 7.87 -3.56
CA ARG A 214 1.30 6.57 -4.13
C ARG A 214 1.73 5.58 -3.04
N GLN A 215 2.31 6.08 -1.95
CA GLN A 215 2.77 5.24 -0.82
C GLN A 215 1.60 4.62 -0.04
N ASP A 216 0.42 5.23 -0.04
CA ASP A 216 -0.71 4.82 0.78
C ASP A 216 -1.54 3.66 0.18
N ILE A 217 -1.22 3.24 -1.04
CA ILE A 217 -1.96 2.20 -1.78
C ILE A 217 -1.05 1.01 -2.03
N GLY A 218 -1.51 -0.19 -1.69
CA GLY A 218 -0.85 -1.42 -2.07
C GLY A 218 -1.67 -2.22 -3.08
N GLY A 219 -1.01 -3.14 -3.75
CA GLY A 219 -1.62 -4.10 -4.66
C GLY A 219 -1.04 -5.49 -4.41
N LEU A 220 -1.84 -6.51 -4.70
CA LEU A 220 -1.43 -7.91 -4.64
C LEU A 220 -2.22 -8.73 -5.64
N SER A 221 -1.54 -9.49 -6.48
CA SER A 221 -2.18 -10.35 -7.47
C SER A 221 -1.92 -11.83 -7.18
N TYR A 222 -2.97 -12.64 -7.17
CA TYR A 222 -2.88 -14.09 -7.05
C TYR A 222 -3.33 -14.74 -8.37
N PRO A 223 -2.48 -15.52 -9.05
CA PRO A 223 -2.91 -16.37 -10.15
C PRO A 223 -3.91 -17.44 -9.68
N PHE A 224 -3.72 -17.90 -8.44
CA PHE A 224 -4.63 -18.75 -7.71
C PHE A 224 -4.63 -18.33 -6.24
N TYR A 225 -5.77 -17.84 -5.75
CA TYR A 225 -5.89 -17.44 -4.36
C TYR A 225 -6.20 -18.68 -3.50
N PRO A 226 -5.40 -18.95 -2.44
CA PRO A 226 -5.42 -20.24 -1.74
C PRO A 226 -6.64 -20.45 -0.81
N ARG A 227 -7.47 -19.42 -0.62
CA ARG A 227 -8.63 -19.43 0.28
C ARG A 227 -9.92 -19.21 -0.53
N PRO A 228 -11.07 -19.76 -0.13
CA PRO A 228 -12.32 -19.50 -0.85
C PRO A 228 -12.71 -18.02 -0.77
N LEU A 229 -13.23 -17.48 -1.87
CA LEU A 229 -13.79 -16.13 -1.92
C LEU A 229 -15.26 -16.17 -2.32
N PRO A 230 -16.10 -15.29 -1.73
CA PRO A 230 -17.49 -15.14 -2.17
C PRO A 230 -17.59 -14.55 -3.59
N SER A 231 -16.53 -13.92 -4.10
CA SER A 231 -16.44 -13.33 -5.43
C SER A 231 -16.18 -14.32 -6.56
N GLY A 232 -15.83 -15.57 -6.24
CA GLY A 232 -15.52 -16.61 -7.22
C GLY A 232 -14.15 -17.24 -7.00
N GLN A 233 -13.66 -17.95 -8.03
CA GLN A 233 -12.37 -18.62 -8.06
C GLN A 233 -11.53 -18.11 -9.24
N GLY A 234 -10.25 -18.52 -9.29
CA GLY A 234 -9.32 -18.15 -10.36
C GLY A 234 -8.41 -16.99 -9.97
N ALA A 235 -7.85 -16.34 -10.98
CA ALA A 235 -6.96 -15.20 -10.78
C ALA A 235 -7.71 -14.02 -10.15
N VAL A 236 -7.05 -13.31 -9.24
CA VAL A 236 -7.64 -12.17 -8.51
C VAL A 236 -6.58 -11.10 -8.28
N ILE A 237 -7.01 -9.84 -8.42
CA ILE A 237 -6.20 -8.67 -8.07
C ILE A 237 -6.86 -7.99 -6.88
N PHE A 238 -6.08 -7.79 -5.81
CA PHE A 238 -6.42 -7.00 -4.65
C PHE A 238 -5.74 -5.64 -4.72
N ILE A 239 -6.47 -4.59 -4.36
CA ILE A 239 -5.94 -3.24 -4.19
C ILE A 239 -6.41 -2.77 -2.82
N TYR A 240 -5.46 -2.44 -1.94
CA TYR A 240 -5.72 -2.24 -0.52
C TYR A 240 -5.17 -0.93 0.01
N ASP A 241 -5.78 -0.46 1.09
CA ASP A 241 -5.31 0.70 1.83
C ASP A 241 -4.06 0.30 2.62
N GLY A 242 -2.95 0.99 2.40
CA GLY A 242 -1.66 0.75 3.05
C GLY A 242 -1.58 1.22 4.51
N TYR A 243 -2.73 1.38 5.18
CA TYR A 243 -2.83 1.89 6.53
C TYR A 243 -3.74 1.01 7.41
N PRO A 244 -3.42 0.78 8.70
CA PRO A 244 -4.22 -0.05 9.59
C PRO A 244 -5.63 0.51 9.78
N GLY A 245 -6.61 -0.36 9.69
CA GLY A 245 -8.03 -0.03 9.70
C GLY A 245 -8.59 0.46 8.35
N GLY A 246 -7.72 0.73 7.36
CA GLY A 246 -8.09 1.38 6.12
C GLY A 246 -8.40 2.88 6.32
N VAL A 247 -8.33 3.66 5.25
CA VAL A 247 -8.66 5.10 5.26
C VAL A 247 -9.77 5.46 4.27
N GLY A 248 -10.19 4.48 3.46
CA GLY A 248 -11.32 4.55 2.54
C GLY A 248 -10.93 4.61 1.07
N TYR A 249 -9.65 4.40 0.71
CA TYR A 249 -9.22 4.45 -0.69
C TYR A 249 -9.83 3.32 -1.49
N ALA A 250 -9.84 2.09 -0.98
CA ALA A 250 -10.44 0.92 -1.62
C ALA A 250 -11.92 1.16 -1.96
N ARG A 251 -12.70 1.68 -1.00
CA ARG A 251 -14.12 2.01 -1.21
C ARG A 251 -14.31 3.14 -2.22
N ALA A 252 -13.49 4.18 -2.16
CA ALA A 252 -13.54 5.30 -3.10
C ALA A 252 -13.16 4.86 -4.53
N ALA A 253 -12.12 4.04 -4.65
CA ALA A 253 -11.64 3.47 -5.89
C ALA A 253 -12.71 2.57 -6.54
N ALA A 254 -13.37 1.73 -5.75
CA ALA A 254 -14.41 0.85 -6.26
C ALA A 254 -15.60 1.60 -6.86
N ARG A 255 -16.02 2.73 -6.26
CA ARG A 255 -17.06 3.60 -6.84
C ARG A 255 -16.66 4.19 -8.19
N ARG A 256 -15.36 4.39 -8.42
CA ARG A 256 -14.79 4.96 -9.65
C ARG A 256 -14.15 3.91 -10.57
N PHE A 257 -14.37 2.62 -10.28
CA PHE A 257 -13.69 1.52 -10.97
C PHE A 257 -13.82 1.57 -12.50
N PRO A 258 -15.01 1.86 -13.09
CA PRO A 258 -15.12 1.93 -14.54
C PRO A 258 -14.27 3.05 -15.19
N GLU A 259 -14.15 4.20 -14.53
CA GLU A 259 -13.33 5.32 -15.03
C GLU A 259 -11.83 5.01 -14.89
N TRP A 260 -11.46 4.48 -13.72
CA TRP A 260 -10.08 4.14 -13.38
C TRP A 260 -9.53 3.02 -14.25
N MET A 261 -10.30 1.95 -14.50
CA MET A 261 -9.90 0.85 -15.38
C MET A 261 -9.69 1.33 -16.83
N ARG A 262 -10.56 2.23 -17.33
CA ARG A 262 -10.40 2.84 -18.66
C ARG A 262 -9.14 3.69 -18.77
N ALA A 263 -8.88 4.51 -17.75
CA ALA A 263 -7.68 5.33 -17.73
C ALA A 263 -6.42 4.45 -17.66
N THR A 264 -6.48 3.34 -16.94
CA THR A 264 -5.41 2.34 -16.87
C THR A 264 -5.17 1.68 -18.23
N LEU A 265 -6.24 1.30 -18.94
CA LEU A 265 -6.14 0.80 -20.32
C LEU A 265 -5.48 1.83 -21.25
N GLU A 266 -5.90 3.10 -21.16
CA GLU A 266 -5.31 4.16 -21.98
C GLU A 266 -3.83 4.41 -21.65
N LEU A 267 -3.43 4.32 -20.38
CA LEU A 267 -2.02 4.39 -19.97
C LEU A 267 -1.20 3.27 -20.62
N LEU A 268 -1.69 2.04 -20.55
CA LEU A 268 -1.00 0.87 -21.11
C LEU A 268 -0.86 0.98 -22.64
N LYS A 269 -1.91 1.47 -23.34
CA LYS A 269 -1.90 1.69 -24.79
C LYS A 269 -0.95 2.81 -25.24
N ARG A 270 -0.96 3.95 -24.55
CA ARG A 270 -0.23 5.15 -24.97
C ARG A 270 1.24 5.13 -24.57
N CYS A 271 1.62 4.31 -23.59
CA CYS A 271 3.00 4.19 -23.19
C CYS A 271 3.83 3.53 -24.31
N PRO A 272 4.89 4.18 -24.82
CA PRO A 272 5.64 3.72 -26.00
C PRO A 272 6.58 2.53 -25.72
N CYS A 273 6.72 2.08 -24.47
CA CYS A 273 7.60 0.95 -24.14
C CYS A 273 7.02 -0.39 -24.63
N GLU A 274 7.88 -1.34 -24.92
CA GLU A 274 7.45 -2.68 -25.37
C GLU A 274 7.22 -3.62 -24.19
N GLU A 275 8.18 -3.72 -23.27
CA GLU A 275 8.18 -4.71 -22.18
C GLU A 275 7.56 -4.18 -20.88
N GLY A 276 7.61 -2.86 -20.67
CA GLY A 276 7.22 -2.22 -19.43
C GLY A 276 8.24 -1.18 -18.99
N CYS A 277 7.80 -0.14 -18.27
CA CYS A 277 8.70 0.89 -17.76
C CYS A 277 8.11 1.58 -16.51
N PRO A 278 8.87 2.45 -15.82
CA PRO A 278 8.41 3.18 -14.63
C PRO A 278 7.14 4.02 -14.85
N ARG A 279 6.81 4.34 -16.10
CA ARG A 279 5.61 5.14 -16.42
C ARG A 279 4.33 4.30 -16.51
N CYS A 280 4.41 2.98 -16.60
CA CYS A 280 3.21 2.15 -16.82
C CYS A 280 3.07 0.95 -15.88
N VAL A 281 4.08 0.09 -15.75
CA VAL A 281 3.91 -1.22 -15.08
C VAL A 281 4.99 -1.52 -14.04
N LEU A 282 5.97 -0.64 -13.81
CA LEU A 282 6.91 -0.82 -12.70
C LEU A 282 6.43 -0.08 -11.46
N SER A 283 6.63 -0.70 -10.30
CA SER A 283 6.33 -0.13 -8.99
C SER A 283 7.57 -0.16 -8.10
N PRO A 284 8.00 0.97 -7.50
CA PRO A 284 9.06 0.99 -6.49
C PRO A 284 8.73 0.20 -5.21
N LYS A 285 7.47 -0.21 -5.02
CA LYS A 285 7.02 -0.98 -3.85
C LYS A 285 6.83 -2.48 -4.13
N CYS A 286 7.26 -2.95 -5.30
CA CYS A 286 7.13 -4.36 -5.66
C CYS A 286 8.08 -5.21 -4.82
N GLY A 287 7.54 -6.03 -3.91
CA GLY A 287 8.33 -6.99 -3.10
C GLY A 287 9.10 -8.02 -3.94
N ASN A 288 8.63 -8.29 -5.16
CA ASN A 288 9.28 -9.17 -6.14
C ASN A 288 10.33 -8.44 -7.01
N GLY A 289 10.62 -7.17 -6.75
CA GLY A 289 11.64 -6.41 -7.48
C GLY A 289 11.28 -6.13 -8.94
N ASN A 290 9.99 -6.01 -9.27
CA ASN A 290 9.48 -5.82 -10.64
C ASN A 290 9.85 -6.95 -11.61
N GLN A 291 10.09 -8.15 -11.11
CA GLN A 291 10.33 -9.33 -11.94
C GLN A 291 9.01 -9.92 -12.44
N TYR A 292 9.07 -10.61 -13.58
CA TYR A 292 7.95 -11.36 -14.17
C TYR A 292 6.72 -10.50 -14.52
N LEU A 293 6.93 -9.33 -15.12
CA LEU A 293 5.86 -8.46 -15.60
C LEU A 293 5.58 -8.68 -17.08
N ASP A 294 4.30 -8.74 -17.48
CA ASP A 294 3.89 -8.85 -18.88
C ASP A 294 2.91 -7.72 -19.24
N LYS A 295 3.43 -6.66 -19.86
CA LYS A 295 2.62 -5.51 -20.31
C LYS A 295 1.59 -5.91 -21.37
N LYS A 296 1.91 -6.84 -22.28
CA LYS A 296 1.01 -7.24 -23.38
C LYS A 296 -0.18 -8.01 -22.82
N ALA A 297 0.08 -8.95 -21.90
CA ALA A 297 -0.98 -9.65 -21.18
C ALA A 297 -1.83 -8.68 -20.34
N ALA A 298 -1.22 -7.75 -19.60
CA ALA A 298 -1.94 -6.72 -18.85
C ALA A 298 -2.86 -5.88 -19.74
N LEU A 299 -2.40 -5.51 -20.95
CA LEU A 299 -3.20 -4.76 -21.92
C LEU A 299 -4.44 -5.55 -22.38
N LEU A 300 -4.30 -6.84 -22.68
CA LEU A 300 -5.41 -7.71 -23.08
C LEU A 300 -6.43 -7.90 -21.94
N LEU A 301 -5.94 -8.09 -20.72
CA LEU A 301 -6.77 -8.20 -19.51
C LEU A 301 -7.57 -6.90 -19.27
N ALA A 302 -6.89 -5.74 -19.30
CA ALA A 302 -7.52 -4.43 -19.12
C ALA A 302 -8.54 -4.10 -20.22
N ALA A 303 -8.24 -4.46 -21.47
CA ALA A 303 -9.15 -4.26 -22.59
C ALA A 303 -10.46 -5.05 -22.40
N ASN A 304 -10.36 -6.32 -22.02
CA ASN A 304 -11.54 -7.18 -21.82
C ASN A 304 -12.34 -6.79 -20.57
N LEU A 305 -11.68 -6.42 -19.48
CA LEU A 305 -12.35 -5.83 -18.32
C LEU A 305 -13.11 -4.56 -18.71
N THR A 306 -12.54 -3.72 -19.57
CA THR A 306 -13.21 -2.49 -20.01
C THR A 306 -14.44 -2.74 -20.88
N LEU A 307 -14.48 -3.85 -21.64
CA LEU A 307 -15.63 -4.23 -22.46
C LEU A 307 -16.85 -4.64 -21.63
N SER A 308 -16.66 -5.19 -20.42
CA SER A 308 -17.75 -5.56 -19.52
C SER A 308 -18.28 -4.39 -18.68
N LEU A 309 -17.63 -3.22 -18.74
CA LEU A 309 -18.00 -2.03 -17.99
C LEU A 309 -19.04 -1.16 -18.73
N PRO A 310 -19.97 -0.50 -18.02
CA PRO A 310 -21.01 0.34 -18.64
C PRO A 310 -20.39 1.50 -19.40
N ARG A 311 -20.87 1.81 -20.61
CA ARG A 311 -20.33 2.90 -21.45
C ARG A 311 -20.19 4.20 -20.64
N ARG A 312 -19.16 5.01 -20.93
CA ARG A 312 -19.01 6.34 -20.33
C ARG A 312 -20.33 7.10 -20.49
N ALA A 313 -20.90 7.56 -19.38
CA ALA A 313 -21.89 8.61 -19.45
C ALA A 313 -21.19 9.82 -20.08
N LEU A 314 -21.60 10.18 -21.30
CA LEU A 314 -21.25 11.46 -21.87
C LEU A 314 -22.03 12.49 -21.05
N HIS A 315 -21.32 13.18 -20.14
CA HIS A 315 -21.81 14.41 -19.54
C HIS A 315 -21.47 15.58 -20.46
#